data_AF-A0A3D3IDB8-F1
#
_entry.id   AF-A0A3D3IDB8-F1
#
_cell.length_a   1.000
_cell.length_b   1.000
_cell.length_c   1.000
_cell.angle_alpha   90.00
_cell.angle_beta   90.00
_cell.angle_gamma   90.00
#
_symmetry.space_group_name_H-M   'P 1'
#
loop_
_entity.id
_entity.type
_entity.pdbx_description
1 polymer ?
#
loop_
_entity_poly.entity_id
_entity_poly.type
_entity_poly.pdbx_seq_one_letter_code
_entity_poly.pdbx_strand_id
1 'polypeptide(L)'
;GYLVARILINHENRFLVEGEGRLGFLFNQISSRPISNQDLNDIVQHSLTTAIENDLMAPPFPQVRFITLHQKLEKTSELGAGQKIGFRMKYESDIK
;
A
#
# COMPACT_ATOMS: atom_id res chain seq x y z
N GLY A 1 -0.53 0.23 2.31
CA GLY A 1 0.32 1.27 1.72
C GLY A 1 1.37 0.60 0.86
N TYR A 2 1.85 1.27 -0.18
CA TYR A 2 2.87 0.77 -1.09
C TYR A 2 4.20 1.50 -0.82
N LEU A 3 5.30 0.76 -0.68
CA LEU A 3 6.61 1.34 -0.43
C LEU A 3 7.18 1.88 -1.74
N VAL A 4 7.31 3.20 -1.85
CA VAL A 4 7.82 3.86 -3.06
C VAL A 4 9.35 3.88 -3.09
N ALA A 5 9.96 4.28 -1.98
CA ALA A 5 11.41 4.36 -1.84
C ALA A 5 11.84 4.25 -0.37
N ARG A 6 13.09 3.84 -0.16
CA ARG A 6 13.77 3.78 1.13
C ARG A 6 15.18 4.38 1.00
N ILE A 7 15.56 5.21 1.95
CA ILE A 7 16.92 5.78 2.02
C ILE A 7 17.64 5.14 3.21
N LEU A 8 18.86 4.65 2.96
CA LEU A 8 19.78 4.18 3.99
C LEU A 8 20.93 5.18 4.09
N ILE A 9 21.28 5.61 5.30
CA ILE A 9 22.36 6.56 5.55
C ILE A 9 23.32 5.95 6.57
N ASN A 10 24.63 5.98 6.28
CA ASN A 10 25.66 5.49 7.18
C ASN A 10 26.19 6.61 8.12
N HIS A 11 27.10 6.25 9.03
CA HIS A 11 27.69 7.19 9.99
C HIS A 11 28.57 8.29 9.34
N GLU A 12 28.95 8.13 8.07
CA GLU A 12 29.72 9.12 7.28
C GLU A 12 28.79 10.00 6.41
N ASN A 13 27.47 9.90 6.61
CA ASN A 13 26.42 10.53 5.80
C ASN A 13 26.42 10.12 4.32
N ARG A 14 27.05 8.99 3.98
CA ARG A 14 26.88 8.37 2.66
C ARG A 14 25.55 7.64 2.62
N PHE A 15 24.90 7.68 1.47
CA PHE A 15 23.54 7.19 1.32
C PHE A 15 23.38 6.21 0.17
N LEU A 16 22.38 5.36 0.29
CA LEU A 16 21.90 4.43 -0.74
C LEU A 16 20.38 4.57 -0.79
N VAL A 17 19.80 4.60 -1.99
CA VAL A 17 18.35 4.68 -2.16
C VAL A 17 17.86 3.44 -2.88
N GLU A 18 16.96 2.73 -2.23
CA GLU A 18 16.22 1.61 -2.81
C GLU A 18 14.85 2.14 -3.26
N GLY A 19 14.55 2.08 -4.55
CA GLY A 19 13.26 2.51 -5.08
C GLY A 19 13.03 1.95 -6.47
N GLU A 20 11.79 2.05 -6.94
CA GLU A 20 11.44 1.58 -8.28
C GLU A 20 11.65 2.68 -9.35
N GLY A 21 11.72 2.27 -10.62
CA GLY A 21 11.85 3.17 -11.76
C GLY A 21 13.13 4.00 -11.74
N ARG A 22 13.00 5.33 -11.88
CA ARG A 22 14.15 6.25 -11.98
C ARG A 22 14.99 6.32 -10.72
N LEU A 23 14.38 6.18 -9.54
CA LEU A 23 15.08 6.19 -8.26
C LEU A 23 16.08 5.03 -8.16
N GLY A 24 15.63 3.82 -8.53
CA GLY A 24 16.46 2.63 -8.51
C GLY A 24 17.62 2.68 -9.50
N PHE A 25 17.51 3.47 -10.57
CA PHE A 25 18.62 3.65 -11.53
C PHE A 25 19.62 4.73 -11.07
N LEU A 26 19.13 5.89 -10.64
CA LEU A 26 19.97 7.05 -10.29
C LEU A 26 20.81 6.83 -9.03
N PHE A 27 20.31 6.01 -8.10
CA PHE A 27 20.91 5.82 -6.78
C PHE A 27 21.24 4.36 -6.48
N ASN A 28 21.57 3.57 -7.52
CA ASN A 28 21.84 2.13 -7.41
C ASN A 28 23.11 1.74 -6.65
N GLN A 29 23.92 2.73 -6.26
CA GLN A 29 25.21 2.57 -5.60
C GLN A 29 25.30 3.49 -4.38
N ILE A 30 26.16 3.11 -3.45
CA ILE A 30 26.49 3.93 -2.29
C ILE A 30 27.10 5.25 -2.79
N SER A 31 26.60 6.37 -2.28
CA SER A 31 27.05 7.69 -2.68
C SER A 31 28.55 7.88 -2.43
N SER A 32 29.25 8.51 -3.37
CA SER A 32 30.67 8.86 -3.22
C SER A 32 30.89 10.06 -2.29
N ARG A 33 29.86 10.90 -2.13
CA ARG A 33 29.86 12.10 -1.28
C ARG A 33 28.77 12.02 -0.21
N PRO A 34 28.91 12.77 0.90
CA PRO A 34 27.84 12.94 1.87
C PRO A 34 26.56 13.46 1.23
N ILE A 35 25.43 13.08 1.81
CA ILE A 35 24.11 13.54 1.39
C ILE A 35 24.01 15.07 1.48
N SER A 36 23.44 15.68 0.44
CA SER A 36 23.19 17.11 0.34
C SER A 36 21.69 17.40 0.29
N ASN A 37 21.32 18.66 0.54
CA ASN A 37 19.93 19.11 0.39
C ASN A 37 19.40 18.93 -1.04
N GLN A 38 20.28 19.02 -2.04
CA GLN A 38 19.88 18.78 -3.43
C GLN A 38 19.50 17.32 -3.65
N ASP A 39 20.28 16.38 -3.11
CA ASP A 39 19.97 14.94 -3.24
C ASP A 39 18.62 14.61 -2.59
N LEU A 40 18.35 15.19 -1.43
CA LEU A 40 17.07 15.01 -0.74
C LEU A 40 15.89 15.54 -1.57
N ASN A 41 16.04 16.73 -2.17
CA ASN A 41 15.03 17.29 -3.06
C ASN A 41 14.79 16.39 -4.27
N ASP A 42 15.85 15.91 -4.92
CA ASP A 42 15.76 15.03 -6.09
C ASP A 42 15.07 13.71 -5.73
N ILE A 43 15.43 13.10 -4.59
CA ILE A 43 14.81 11.86 -4.10
C ILE A 43 13.31 12.07 -3.84
N VAL A 44 12.93 13.15 -3.17
CA VAL A 44 11.51 13.45 -2.88
C VAL A 44 10.74 13.70 -4.18
N GLN A 45 11.28 14.49 -5.10
CA GLN A 45 10.65 14.80 -6.37
C GLN A 45 10.40 13.54 -7.22
N HIS A 46 11.40 12.67 -7.32
CA HIS A 46 11.25 11.41 -8.02
C HIS A 46 10.28 10.46 -7.30
N SER A 47 10.30 10.43 -5.96
CA SER A 47 9.38 9.58 -5.17
C SER A 47 7.94 10.00 -5.39
N LEU A 48 7.67 11.30 -5.40
CA LEU A 48 6.33 11.83 -5.66
C LEU A 48 5.87 11.52 -7.08
N THR A 49 6.77 11.67 -8.06
CA THR A 49 6.47 11.34 -9.47
C THR A 49 6.08 9.86 -9.61
N THR A 50 6.87 8.96 -9.03
CA THR A 50 6.58 7.52 -9.03
C THR A 50 5.29 7.19 -8.28
N ALA A 51 5.00 7.88 -7.17
CA ALA A 51 3.75 7.69 -6.45
C ALA A 51 2.54 8.07 -7.31
N ILE A 52 2.58 9.19 -8.03
CA ILE A 52 1.51 9.65 -8.92
C ILE A 52 1.32 8.67 -10.10
N GLU A 53 2.41 8.20 -10.70
CA GLU A 53 2.37 7.22 -11.79
C GLU A 53 1.75 5.90 -11.34
N ASN A 54 2.08 5.44 -10.13
CA ASN A 54 1.57 4.20 -9.56
C ASN A 54 0.17 4.31 -8.94
N ASP A 55 -0.31 5.51 -8.59
CA ASP A 55 -1.66 5.75 -8.07
C ASP A 55 -2.75 5.33 -9.07
N LEU A 56 -2.44 5.42 -10.37
CA LEU A 56 -3.31 4.98 -11.47
C LEU A 56 -3.45 3.45 -11.57
N MET A 57 -2.71 2.65 -10.80
CA MET A 57 -2.88 1.20 -10.73
C MET A 57 -3.99 0.79 -9.76
N ALA A 58 -5.20 1.31 -9.95
CA ALA A 58 -6.38 0.69 -9.35
C ALA A 58 -6.74 -0.58 -10.15
N PRO A 59 -6.96 -1.74 -9.49
CA PRO A 59 -7.46 -2.90 -10.21
C PRO A 59 -8.80 -2.56 -10.88
N PRO A 60 -9.05 -3.02 -12.12
CA PRO A 60 -10.30 -2.77 -12.82
C PRO A 60 -11.48 -3.11 -11.90
N PHE A 61 -12.46 -2.21 -11.78
CA PHE A 61 -13.65 -2.38 -10.94
C PHE A 61 -14.32 -3.77 -11.05
N PRO A 62 -14.38 -4.44 -12.23
CA PRO A 62 -14.92 -5.79 -12.34
C PRO A 62 -14.15 -6.85 -11.54
N GLN A 63 -12.84 -6.71 -11.35
CA GLN A 63 -11.99 -7.67 -10.62
C GLN A 63 -12.11 -7.51 -9.10
N VAL A 64 -12.50 -6.33 -8.61
CA VAL A 64 -12.69 -6.05 -7.18
C VAL A 64 -14.07 -6.54 -6.68
N ARG A 65 -15.08 -6.67 -7.55
CA ARG A 65 -16.42 -7.15 -7.16
C ARG A 65 -16.47 -8.63 -6.82
N PHE A 66 -15.50 -9.44 -7.25
CA PHE A 66 -15.51 -10.87 -7.02
C PHE A 66 -14.45 -11.26 -5.98
N ILE A 67 -14.82 -11.26 -4.70
CA ILE A 67 -14.07 -12.01 -3.70
C ILE A 67 -14.36 -13.50 -3.91
N THR A 68 -13.33 -14.34 -3.90
CA THR A 68 -13.52 -15.79 -3.95
C THR A 68 -14.04 -16.29 -2.59
N LEU A 69 -14.76 -17.42 -2.58
CA LEU A 69 -15.21 -18.05 -1.32
C LEU A 69 -14.03 -18.30 -0.36
N HIS A 70 -12.87 -18.61 -0.92
CA HIS A 70 -11.64 -18.83 -0.16
C HIS A 70 -11.12 -17.56 0.53
N GLN A 71 -11.04 -16.43 -0.18
CA GLN A 71 -10.64 -15.13 0.40
C GLN A 71 -11.61 -14.63 1.47
N LYS A 72 -12.91 -14.95 1.34
CA LYS A 72 -13.90 -14.67 2.38
C LYS A 72 -13.59 -15.44 3.66
N LEU A 73 -13.27 -16.74 3.56
CA LEU A 73 -12.97 -17.59 4.72
C LEU A 73 -11.70 -17.15 5.45
N GLU A 74 -10.63 -16.80 4.73
CA GLU A 74 -9.38 -16.32 5.34
C GLU A 74 -9.57 -15.01 6.12
N LYS A 75 -10.31 -14.04 5.56
CA LYS A 75 -10.58 -12.75 6.22
C LYS A 75 -11.65 -12.80 7.30
N THR A 76 -12.44 -13.89 7.38
CA THR A 76 -13.48 -14.04 8.42
C THR A 76 -12.86 -14.20 9.82
N SER A 77 -11.67 -14.78 9.92
CA SER A 77 -10.97 -14.95 11.21
C SER A 77 -10.52 -13.62 11.84
N GLU A 78 -10.24 -12.59 11.04
CA GLU A 78 -9.83 -11.26 11.52
C GLU A 78 -11.01 -10.33 11.84
N LEU A 79 -12.20 -10.61 11.29
CA LEU A 79 -13.37 -9.73 11.40
C LEU A 79 -14.22 -9.96 12.66
N GLY A 80 -13.82 -10.89 13.54
CA GLY A 80 -14.64 -11.32 14.66
C GLY A 80 -15.87 -12.10 14.20
N ALA A 81 -16.39 -12.99 15.04
CA ALA A 81 -17.55 -13.81 14.71
C ALA A 81 -18.69 -12.93 14.17
N GLY A 82 -19.03 -13.14 12.89
CA GLY A 82 -20.10 -12.44 12.21
C GLY A 82 -21.42 -12.67 12.93
N GLN A 83 -21.74 -11.81 13.90
CA GLN A 83 -23.05 -11.80 14.51
C GLN A 83 -24.02 -11.29 13.46
N LYS A 84 -24.96 -12.15 13.05
CA LYS A 84 -26.05 -11.78 12.15
C LYS A 84 -26.91 -10.70 12.82
N ILE A 85 -26.62 -9.43 12.53
CA ILE A 85 -27.53 -8.33 12.80
C ILE A 85 -28.38 -8.15 11.53
N GLY A 86 -29.48 -8.88 11.42
CA GLY A 86 -30.35 -8.77 10.24
C GLY A 86 -31.60 -9.65 10.29
N PHE A 87 -32.72 -9.02 10.65
CA PHE A 87 -34.12 -9.46 10.59
C PHE A 87 -34.56 -10.60 11.52
N ARG A 88 -35.08 -10.23 12.70
CA ARG A 88 -36.17 -11.00 13.34
C ARG A 88 -37.41 -10.77 12.49
N MET A 89 -37.90 -11.80 11.80
CA MET A 89 -39.25 -11.80 11.25
C MET A 89 -40.22 -11.58 12.41
N LYS A 90 -40.80 -10.39 12.53
CA LYS A 90 -42.06 -10.23 13.25
C LYS A 90 -43.15 -10.75 12.31
N TYR A 91 -43.28 -12.07 12.22
CA TYR A 91 -44.62 -12.61 12.05
C TYR A 91 -45.10 -12.90 13.46
N GLU A 92 -45.76 -11.87 13.96
CA GLU A 92 -46.52 -11.83 15.19
C GLU A 92 -47.41 -13.07 15.26
N SER A 93 -47.18 -13.86 16.30
CA SER A 93 -48.13 -14.83 16.80
C SER A 93 -49.41 -14.09 17.18
N ASP A 94 -50.38 -14.06 16.28
CA ASP A 94 -51.77 -13.77 16.60
C ASP A 94 -52.68 -14.30 15.50
N ILE A 95 -53.13 -15.56 15.67
CA ILE A 95 -54.50 -15.95 15.34
C ILE A 95 -54.98 -16.88 16.46
N LYS A 96 -56.11 -16.50 17.05
CA LYS A 96 -56.86 -17.14 18.15
C LYS A 96 -57.07 -18.64 17.99
#